data_AF-I0KDQ6-F1
#
_entry.id   AF-I0KDQ6-F1
#
_cell.length_a   1.000
_cell.length_b   1.000
_cell.length_c   1.000
_cell.angle_alpha   90.00
_cell.angle_beta   90.00
_cell.angle_gamma   90.00
#
_symmetry.space_group_name_H-M   'P 1'
#
loop_
_entity.id
_entity.type
_entity.pdbx_description
1 polymer ?
#
loop_
_entity_poly.entity_id
_entity_poly.type
_entity_poly.pdbx_seq_one_letter_code
_entity_poly.pdbx_strand_id
1 'polypeptide(L)'
;MIHGYPSHCTFCIIHCSLTDSPSSKKHNTMRSVNHVASRARRKKILKLAKGFYGRRKNVWTVAKNAVEKALGYAYRDRKAKKRDFRALWIQRINAGARQHGMSYSAFMGALHKSGIELNRKVLADLAMNHPEAFKAVVDQIK
;
A
#
# COMPACT_ATOMS: atom_id res chain seq x y z
N MET A 1 -23.69 -71.33 51.37
CA MET A 1 -22.74 -72.46 51.51
C MET A 1 -21.71 -72.27 50.39
N ILE A 2 -20.41 -72.05 50.60
CA ILE A 2 -19.53 -72.38 51.72
C ILE A 2 -18.46 -71.29 51.79
N HIS A 3 -18.29 -70.68 52.96
CA HIS A 3 -17.13 -69.88 53.34
C HIS A 3 -16.01 -70.82 53.78
N GLY A 4 -14.75 -70.53 53.41
CA GLY A 4 -13.59 -71.30 53.88
C GLY A 4 -12.29 -70.53 53.70
N TYR A 5 -11.83 -69.89 54.79
CA TYR A 5 -10.49 -69.32 55.00
C TYR A 5 -9.41 -70.42 55.05
N PRO A 6 -8.11 -70.11 54.85
CA PRO A 6 -7.21 -69.89 56.00
C PRO A 6 -6.13 -68.79 55.74
N SER A 7 -5.98 -67.76 56.57
CA SER A 7 -5.09 -67.72 57.75
C SER A 7 -3.76 -68.48 57.60
N HIS A 8 -2.67 -67.78 57.30
CA HIS A 8 -1.37 -67.98 57.97
C HIS A 8 -0.50 -66.71 57.86
N CYS A 9 0.11 -66.40 59.00
CA CYS A 9 0.81 -65.18 59.36
C CYS A 9 2.32 -65.44 59.27
N THR A 10 3.07 -64.72 58.44
CA THR A 10 4.52 -64.57 58.64
C THR A 10 5.05 -63.29 57.98
N PHE A 11 5.22 -62.27 58.81
CA PHE A 11 6.50 -61.57 58.94
C PHE A 11 7.27 -61.22 57.64
N CYS A 12 7.12 -59.99 57.16
CA CYS A 12 8.21 -59.32 56.44
C CYS A 12 8.20 -57.82 56.76
N ILE A 13 8.77 -57.48 57.91
CA ILE A 13 9.27 -56.15 58.21
C ILE A 13 10.61 -56.02 57.48
N ILE A 14 10.62 -55.46 56.27
CA ILE A 14 11.82 -54.85 55.67
C ILE A 14 11.40 -53.61 54.88
N HIS A 15 11.51 -52.46 55.56
CA HIS A 15 12.05 -51.19 55.07
C HIS A 15 12.37 -51.11 53.55
N CYS A 16 11.61 -50.33 52.77
CA CYS A 16 12.19 -49.45 51.73
C CYS A 16 11.11 -48.73 50.91
N SER A 17 11.13 -47.40 51.03
CA SER A 17 11.12 -46.49 49.88
C SER A 17 9.80 -46.27 49.16
N LEU A 18 9.11 -45.22 49.60
CA LEU A 18 8.50 -44.26 48.69
C LEU A 18 9.48 -43.98 47.54
N THR A 19 9.14 -44.41 46.32
CA THR A 19 9.69 -43.82 45.10
C THR A 19 8.68 -42.81 44.58
N ASP A 20 8.77 -41.61 45.13
CA ASP A 20 8.25 -40.41 44.51
C ASP A 20 8.73 -40.35 43.05
N SER A 21 7.78 -40.31 42.11
CA SER A 21 8.06 -39.96 40.72
C SER A 21 8.72 -38.57 40.69
N PRO A 22 9.93 -38.41 40.11
CA PRO A 22 10.56 -37.11 40.05
C PRO A 22 9.83 -36.26 39.01
N SER A 23 9.06 -35.29 39.52
CA SER A 23 8.91 -33.92 39.02
C SER A 23 9.33 -33.70 37.56
N SER A 24 8.36 -33.40 36.70
CA SER A 24 8.59 -32.95 35.33
C SER A 24 9.47 -31.69 35.34
N LYS A 25 10.75 -31.88 35.03
CA LYS A 25 11.67 -30.76 34.80
C LYS A 25 11.19 -29.99 33.57
N LYS A 26 10.57 -28.82 33.78
CA LYS A 26 10.37 -27.85 32.70
C LYS A 26 11.76 -27.41 32.23
N HIS A 27 12.22 -27.95 31.10
CA HIS A 27 13.42 -27.44 30.44
C HIS A 27 13.22 -25.95 30.17
N ASN A 28 14.03 -25.09 30.80
CA ASN A 28 14.11 -23.67 30.48
C ASN A 28 14.84 -23.52 29.14
N THR A 29 14.11 -23.76 28.05
CA THR A 29 14.56 -23.36 26.72
C THR A 29 14.43 -21.85 26.64
N MET A 30 15.53 -21.15 26.33
CA MET A 30 15.53 -19.70 26.22
C MET A 30 14.63 -19.28 25.05
N ARG A 31 13.38 -18.95 25.35
CA ARG A 31 12.36 -18.64 24.35
C ARG A 31 12.55 -17.20 23.87
N SER A 32 12.85 -17.02 22.59
CA SER A 32 12.95 -15.69 21.98
C SER A 32 11.68 -14.87 22.21
N VAL A 33 11.84 -13.69 22.84
CA VAL A 33 10.74 -12.77 23.16
C VAL A 33 10.48 -11.77 22.03
N ASN A 34 9.36 -11.93 21.33
CA ASN A 34 9.03 -11.14 20.13
C ASN A 34 8.30 -9.80 20.40
N HIS A 35 8.18 -9.39 21.67
CA HIS A 35 7.36 -8.24 22.06
C HIS A 35 7.86 -6.91 21.46
N VAL A 36 9.17 -6.65 21.54
CA VAL A 36 9.79 -5.42 21.03
C VAL A 36 9.66 -5.32 19.51
N ALA A 37 9.97 -6.40 18.79
CA ALA A 37 9.83 -6.47 17.33
C ALA A 37 8.37 -6.28 16.87
N SER A 38 7.40 -6.86 17.59
CA SER A 38 5.97 -6.67 17.32
C SER A 38 5.53 -5.22 17.50
N ARG A 39 5.99 -4.54 18.57
CA ARG A 39 5.70 -3.12 18.82
C ARG A 39 6.30 -2.21 17.76
N ALA A 40 7.53 -2.48 17.33
CA ALA A 40 8.20 -1.72 16.27
C ALA A 40 7.45 -1.80 14.93
N ARG A 41 7.04 -3.00 14.50
CA ARG A 41 6.20 -3.19 13.30
C ARG A 41 4.89 -2.42 13.40
N ARG A 42 4.24 -2.47 14.56
CA ARG A 42 2.99 -1.72 14.83
C ARG A 42 3.15 -0.22 14.67
N LYS A 43 4.21 0.34 15.27
CA LYS A 43 4.54 1.76 15.18
C LYS A 43 4.83 2.20 13.74
N LYS A 44 5.44 1.35 12.90
CA LYS A 44 5.74 1.66 11.49
C LYS A 44 4.48 1.94 10.67
N ILE A 45 3.47 1.07 10.71
CA ILE A 45 2.22 1.29 9.95
C ILE A 45 1.41 2.44 10.54
N LEU A 46 1.34 2.58 11.86
CA LEU A 46 0.65 3.72 12.48
C LEU A 46 1.31 5.07 12.11
N LYS A 47 2.63 5.09 11.89
CA LYS A 47 3.33 6.27 11.35
C LYS A 47 2.88 6.59 9.93
N LEU A 48 2.65 5.58 9.08
CA LEU A 48 2.14 5.75 7.72
C LEU A 48 0.65 6.13 7.68
N ALA A 49 -0.13 5.66 8.65
CA ALA A 49 -1.56 5.94 8.78
C ALA A 49 -1.88 7.31 9.42
N LYS A 50 -0.86 8.12 9.74
CA LYS A 50 -1.06 9.47 10.27
C LYS A 50 -1.88 10.30 9.28
N GLY A 51 -2.84 11.07 9.80
CA GLY A 51 -3.76 11.87 8.99
C GLY A 51 -5.00 11.12 8.50
N PHE A 52 -5.09 9.79 8.69
CA PHE A 52 -6.33 9.07 8.40
C PHE A 52 -7.45 9.42 9.39
N TYR A 53 -8.69 9.38 8.90
CA TYR A 53 -9.87 9.71 9.67
C TYR A 53 -10.26 8.63 10.69
N GLY A 54 -10.75 9.05 11.86
CA GLY A 54 -11.33 8.18 12.89
C GLY A 54 -10.39 7.09 13.40
N ARG A 55 -10.88 5.84 13.44
CA ARG A 55 -10.12 4.69 13.98
C ARG A 55 -8.99 4.20 13.06
N ARG A 56 -8.95 4.65 11.81
CA ARG A 56 -7.94 4.24 10.80
C ARG A 56 -6.53 4.74 11.12
N LYS A 57 -6.38 5.77 11.96
CA LYS A 57 -5.09 6.28 12.45
C LYS A 57 -4.59 5.64 13.75
N ASN A 58 -5.49 5.10 14.59
CA ASN A 58 -5.16 4.68 15.96
C ASN A 58 -5.21 3.15 16.14
N VAL A 59 -6.12 2.45 15.46
CA VAL A 59 -6.33 1.00 15.63
C VAL A 59 -5.52 0.24 14.59
N TRP A 60 -4.56 -0.59 15.03
CA TRP A 60 -3.65 -1.34 14.15
C TRP A 60 -4.37 -2.19 13.09
N THR A 61 -5.39 -2.94 13.48
CA THR A 61 -6.12 -3.86 12.57
C THR A 61 -6.81 -3.13 11.43
N VAL A 62 -7.32 -1.92 11.71
CA VAL A 62 -7.97 -1.07 10.71
C VAL A 62 -6.92 -0.30 9.90
N ALA A 63 -5.87 0.19 10.56
CA ALA A 63 -4.80 0.97 9.94
C ALA A 63 -4.05 0.18 8.86
N LYS A 64 -3.73 -1.10 9.09
CA LYS A 64 -3.03 -1.93 8.09
C LYS A 64 -3.83 -2.02 6.78
N ASN A 65 -5.14 -2.31 6.87
CA ASN A 65 -6.01 -2.44 5.70
C ASN A 65 -6.15 -1.10 4.97
N ALA A 66 -6.17 0.01 5.73
CA ALA A 66 -6.26 1.34 5.16
C ALA A 66 -4.99 1.74 4.41
N VAL A 67 -3.81 1.48 4.99
CA VAL A 67 -2.51 1.80 4.39
C VAL A 67 -2.29 0.96 3.13
N GLU A 68 -2.61 -0.33 3.16
CA GLU A 68 -2.49 -1.21 1.99
C GLU A 68 -3.34 -0.70 0.81
N LYS A 69 -4.61 -0.35 1.06
CA LYS A 69 -5.48 0.25 0.03
C LYS A 69 -4.93 1.58 -0.48
N ALA A 70 -4.44 2.44 0.41
CA ALA A 70 -3.87 3.74 0.01
C ALA A 70 -2.63 3.57 -0.87
N LEU A 71 -1.76 2.60 -0.59
CA LEU A 71 -0.59 2.31 -1.41
C LEU A 71 -0.98 1.76 -2.80
N GLY A 72 -2.00 0.92 -2.86
CA GLY A 72 -2.57 0.44 -4.12
C GLY A 72 -3.09 1.60 -4.99
N TYR A 73 -3.88 2.51 -4.40
CA TYR A 73 -4.34 3.71 -5.09
C TYR A 73 -3.19 4.63 -5.48
N ALA A 74 -2.18 4.85 -4.63
CA ALA A 74 -1.02 5.66 -4.99
C ALA A 74 -0.30 5.13 -6.24
N TYR A 75 -0.18 3.80 -6.41
CA TYR A 75 0.41 3.23 -7.63
C TYR A 75 -0.45 3.48 -8.86
N ARG A 76 -1.77 3.22 -8.77
CA ARG A 76 -2.73 3.48 -9.84
C ARG A 76 -2.74 4.95 -10.23
N ASP A 77 -2.80 5.84 -9.25
CA ASP A 77 -2.98 7.27 -9.44
C ASP A 77 -1.72 7.93 -10.01
N ARG A 78 -0.52 7.39 -9.77
CA ARG A 78 0.69 7.81 -10.52
C ARG A 78 0.57 7.60 -12.02
N LYS A 79 -0.13 6.53 -12.45
CA LYS A 79 -0.42 6.29 -13.88
C LYS A 79 -1.59 7.15 -14.37
N ALA A 80 -2.64 7.32 -13.56
CA ALA A 80 -3.80 8.15 -13.90
C ALA A 80 -3.42 9.62 -14.06
N LYS A 81 -2.61 10.17 -13.15
CA LYS A 81 -2.11 11.55 -13.17
C LYS A 81 -1.52 11.94 -14.54
N LYS A 82 -0.78 11.04 -15.19
CA LYS A 82 -0.23 11.28 -16.54
C LYS A 82 -1.32 11.48 -17.60
N ARG A 83 -2.45 10.78 -17.49
CA ARG A 83 -3.62 10.91 -18.38
C ARG A 83 -4.38 12.19 -18.07
N ASP A 84 -4.57 12.51 -16.79
CA ASP A 84 -5.29 13.72 -16.35
C ASP A 84 -4.58 14.98 -16.84
N PHE A 85 -3.25 15.05 -16.71
CA PHE A 85 -2.48 16.16 -17.28
C PHE A 85 -2.56 16.23 -18.80
N ARG A 86 -2.54 15.08 -19.49
CA ARG A 86 -2.68 15.05 -20.95
C ARG A 86 -4.05 15.57 -21.38
N ALA A 87 -5.12 15.20 -20.69
CA ALA A 87 -6.46 15.71 -20.94
C ALA A 87 -6.53 17.23 -20.73
N LEU A 88 -5.94 17.73 -19.64
CA LEU A 88 -5.84 19.16 -19.37
C LEU A 88 -5.08 19.92 -20.46
N TRP A 89 -3.95 19.38 -20.93
CA TRP A 89 -3.19 20.01 -22.03
C TRP A 89 -3.99 20.06 -23.32
N ILE A 90 -4.74 19.01 -23.65
CA ILE A 90 -5.62 18.99 -24.83
C ILE A 90 -6.70 20.08 -24.71
N GLN A 91 -7.32 20.22 -23.54
CA GLN A 91 -8.34 21.25 -23.30
C GLN A 91 -7.76 22.66 -23.47
N ARG A 92 -6.56 22.92 -22.93
CA ARG A 92 -5.87 24.21 -23.07
C ARG A 92 -5.53 24.52 -24.54
N ILE A 93 -4.97 23.55 -25.25
CA ILE A 93 -4.64 23.72 -26.68
C ILE A 93 -5.93 23.93 -27.49
N ASN A 94 -7.00 23.19 -27.19
CA ASN A 94 -8.28 23.36 -27.88
C ASN A 94 -8.86 24.77 -27.67
N ALA A 95 -8.74 25.34 -26.47
CA ALA A 95 -9.14 26.72 -26.21
C ALA A 95 -8.32 27.72 -27.04
N GLY A 96 -6.98 27.58 -27.07
CA GLY A 96 -6.11 28.43 -27.90
C GLY A 96 -6.37 28.27 -29.40
N ALA A 97 -6.44 27.04 -29.90
CA ALA A 97 -6.71 26.74 -31.30
C ALA A 97 -8.05 27.32 -31.78
N ARG A 98 -9.08 27.28 -30.94
CA ARG A 98 -10.39 27.86 -31.25
C ARG A 98 -10.36 29.37 -31.40
N GLN A 99 -9.51 30.08 -30.66
CA GLN A 99 -9.35 31.53 -30.84
C GLN A 99 -8.80 31.88 -32.23
N HIS A 100 -8.06 30.97 -32.86
CA HIS A 100 -7.53 31.12 -34.21
C HIS A 100 -8.40 30.45 -35.30
N GLY A 101 -9.62 30.03 -34.95
CA GLY A 101 -10.61 29.48 -35.89
C GLY A 101 -10.40 28.02 -36.29
N MET A 102 -9.56 27.26 -35.57
CA MET A 102 -9.29 25.85 -35.87
C MET A 102 -9.67 24.91 -34.72
N SER A 103 -10.01 23.66 -35.07
CA SER A 103 -10.23 22.61 -34.07
C SER A 103 -8.93 21.92 -33.68
N TYR A 104 -8.87 21.37 -32.46
CA TYR A 104 -7.71 20.60 -31.99
C TYR A 104 -7.28 19.49 -32.96
N SER A 105 -8.24 18.74 -33.53
CA SER A 105 -7.95 17.64 -34.46
C SER A 105 -7.29 18.14 -35.75
N ALA A 106 -7.78 19.26 -36.30
CA ALA A 106 -7.18 19.88 -37.48
C ALA A 106 -5.77 20.41 -37.17
N PHE A 107 -5.60 21.08 -36.03
CA PHE A 107 -4.30 21.59 -35.59
C PHE A 107 -3.26 20.48 -35.42
N MET A 108 -3.59 19.39 -34.73
CA MET A 108 -2.65 18.27 -34.56
C MET A 108 -2.37 17.55 -35.87
N GLY A 109 -3.37 17.40 -36.75
CA GLY A 109 -3.16 16.82 -38.07
C GLY A 109 -2.19 17.64 -38.91
N ALA A 110 -2.32 18.96 -38.88
CA ALA A 110 -1.45 19.87 -39.61
C ALA A 110 -0.04 19.99 -38.99
N LEU A 111 0.10 19.90 -37.66
CA LEU A 111 1.39 19.74 -36.97
C LEU A 111 2.16 18.49 -37.43
N HIS A 112 1.46 17.36 -37.53
CA HIS A 112 2.09 16.12 -38.00
C HIS A 112 2.50 16.18 -39.48
N LYS A 113 1.72 16.87 -40.32
CA LYS A 113 2.06 17.08 -41.73
C LYS A 113 3.27 17.99 -41.93
N SER A 114 3.42 19.01 -41.08
CA SER A 114 4.56 19.94 -41.10
C SER A 114 5.83 19.37 -40.47
N GLY A 115 5.79 18.15 -39.91
CA GLY A 115 6.94 17.50 -39.29
C GLY A 115 7.35 18.09 -37.93
N ILE A 116 6.49 18.90 -37.31
CA ILE A 116 6.79 19.57 -36.05
C ILE A 116 6.40 18.65 -34.88
N GLU A 117 7.38 17.92 -34.32
CA GLU A 117 7.19 17.08 -33.13
C GLU A 117 7.23 17.88 -31.82
N LEU A 118 6.26 18.77 -31.62
CA LEU A 118 6.13 19.50 -30.35
C LEU A 118 5.34 18.72 -29.31
N ASN A 119 5.88 18.70 -28.09
CA ASN A 119 5.21 18.11 -26.94
C ASN A 119 3.97 18.93 -26.54
N ARG A 120 2.86 18.23 -26.27
CA ARG A 120 1.58 18.84 -25.86
C ARG A 120 1.69 19.67 -24.58
N LYS A 121 2.61 19.31 -23.68
CA LYS A 121 2.92 20.09 -22.48
C LYS A 121 3.39 21.50 -22.84
N VAL A 122 4.32 21.59 -23.79
CA VAL A 122 4.92 22.86 -24.24
C VAL A 122 3.88 23.67 -25.00
N LEU A 123 3.13 23.04 -25.91
CA LEU A 123 2.04 23.71 -26.65
C LEU A 123 0.97 24.29 -25.72
N ALA A 124 0.58 23.54 -24.67
CA ALA A 124 -0.40 24.02 -23.70
C ALA A 124 0.14 25.16 -22.81
N ASP A 125 1.45 25.23 -22.59
CA ASP A 125 2.09 26.31 -21.85
C ASP A 125 2.22 27.58 -22.70
N LEU A 126 2.64 27.42 -23.96
CA LEU A 126 2.70 28.50 -24.95
C LEU A 126 1.32 29.13 -25.18
N ALA A 127 0.28 28.32 -25.33
CA ALA A 127 -1.08 28.81 -25.52
C ALA A 127 -1.61 29.66 -24.34
N MET A 128 -1.07 29.47 -23.12
CA MET A 128 -1.51 30.21 -21.93
C MET A 128 -0.62 31.43 -21.64
N ASN A 129 0.69 31.28 -21.76
CA ASN A 129 1.65 32.30 -21.32
C ASN A 129 2.11 33.23 -22.46
N HIS A 130 2.12 32.74 -23.71
CA HIS A 130 2.68 33.45 -24.86
C HIS A 130 1.78 33.34 -26.10
N PRO A 131 0.68 34.11 -26.14
CA PRO A 131 -0.30 34.05 -27.24
C PRO A 131 0.32 34.42 -28.60
N GLU A 132 1.31 35.31 -28.62
CA GLU A 132 2.01 35.71 -29.86
C GLU A 132 2.82 34.56 -30.46
N ALA A 133 3.56 33.83 -29.62
CA ALA A 133 4.32 32.66 -30.05
C ALA A 133 3.39 31.54 -30.54
N PHE A 134 2.25 31.34 -29.88
CA PHE A 134 1.24 30.37 -30.31
C PHE A 134 0.64 30.74 -31.67
N LYS A 135 0.39 32.04 -31.91
CA LYS A 135 -0.08 32.53 -33.21
C LYS A 135 0.93 32.25 -34.33
N ALA A 136 2.22 32.52 -34.11
CA ALA A 136 3.26 32.24 -35.11
C ALA A 136 3.34 30.74 -35.47
N VAL A 137 3.14 29.86 -34.48
CA VAL A 137 3.04 28.42 -34.72
C VAL A 137 1.81 28.08 -35.55
N VAL A 138 0.65 28.65 -35.22
CA VAL A 138 -0.59 28.42 -35.98
C VAL A 138 -0.48 28.92 -37.42
N ASP A 139 0.16 30.07 -37.64
CA ASP A 139 0.34 30.66 -38.97
C ASP A 139 1.33 29.87 -39.83
N GLN A 140 2.34 29.21 -39.24
CA GLN A 140 3.24 28.28 -39.93
C GLN A 140 2.56 26.98 -40.39
N ILE A 141 1.45 26.62 -39.76
CA ILE A 141 0.77 25.34 -39.96
C ILE A 141 -0.44 25.45 -40.89
N LYS A 142 -0.98 26.67 -41.05
CA LYS A 142 -1.99 26.98 -42.07
C LYS A 142 -1.41 26.81 -43.47
#